data_AF-A0A833UEH4-F1
#
_entry.id   AF-A0A833UEH4-F1
#
_cell.length_a   1.000
_cell.length_b   1.000
_cell.length_c   1.000
_cell.angle_alpha   90.00
_cell.angle_beta   90.00
_cell.angle_gamma   90.00
#
_symmetry.space_group_name_H-M   'P 1'
#
loop_
_entity.id
_entity.type
_entity.pdbx_description
1 polymer ?
#
loop_
_entity_poly.entity_id
_entity_poly.type
_entity_poly.pdbx_seq_one_letter_code
_entity_poly.pdbx_strand_id
1 'polypeptide(L)'
;MVVLLIVPDLALRIICLSHLFLFASQDINKNRSIAEALAYEERFFRDHPVYCGLSNHCGIPQLASVLNQILEQHIQMVLPGLKAELNSHMGGIVKELRTYGDAMESKGEQGVILLDILSKYCEAFSAMVDGKSNEMSTKELSGGARIHYIFQSIFVQSLEEVDPCEDLNDDDIRTAVQNATGLRNTLFLPEVPFEVLVRRQISRLLDPSLQCLRFVYDELMKMSRACGVAELQRFPFLRRRMDEVMGKFLRDGVKPAERMIENLIETEMDYINSSNPKFIGGSKAIELAKQQLKLAQGNHPSSNNERPVSSGKKSYMSSNINKAGGNTALGTWGISSIFGSRAKSGEVQASQSVGETVPFVEQIPSTIQLREPPSMLRPLETTEHDAEIIIATKLLLGSYYDIVRKNIQDLVPKSIMHFLVNYTKRDLHFVFIQKLYKENLFDELLQEHDEVVVKRKQIREMYNVLLQAIQTLEEVELSHNSNLRSGTDAASGLPRTPEFSSHVRSTNYGENRASDASSFTNSRARRLFHSEGAALPVNSNGL
;
A
#
# COMPACT_ATOMS: atom_id res chain seq x y z
N MET A 1 67.82 10.88 -34.55
CA MET A 1 67.47 12.14 -33.85
C MET A 1 68.27 12.40 -32.56
N VAL A 2 68.85 11.40 -31.89
CA VAL A 2 69.56 11.63 -30.59
C VAL A 2 71.07 11.90 -30.73
N VAL A 3 71.71 11.47 -31.83
CA VAL A 3 73.07 11.92 -32.19
C VAL A 3 73.13 13.46 -32.43
N LEU A 4 71.98 14.09 -32.67
CA LEU A 4 71.86 15.56 -32.83
C LEU A 4 72.00 16.34 -31.51
N LEU A 5 71.93 15.70 -30.34
CA LEU A 5 71.96 16.41 -29.05
C LEU A 5 73.36 16.53 -28.43
N ILE A 6 74.36 15.80 -28.95
CA ILE A 6 75.67 15.68 -28.29
C ILE A 6 76.69 16.69 -28.82
N VAL A 7 76.52 17.22 -30.03
CA VAL A 7 77.50 18.12 -30.66
C VAL A 7 76.86 19.48 -30.97
N PRO A 8 77.38 20.61 -30.45
CA PRO A 8 76.76 21.93 -30.65
C PRO A 8 76.89 22.48 -32.08
N ASP A 9 77.86 21.99 -32.85
CA ASP A 9 78.15 22.49 -34.19
C ASP A 9 77.40 21.70 -35.29
N LEU A 10 76.66 22.42 -36.14
CA LEU A 10 75.87 21.86 -37.24
C LEU A 10 76.76 21.15 -38.29
N ALA A 11 78.01 21.61 -38.46
CA ALA A 11 78.95 21.03 -39.41
C ALA A 11 79.47 19.65 -38.96
N LEU A 12 79.78 19.48 -37.67
CA LEU A 12 80.18 18.18 -37.11
C LEU A 12 79.05 17.15 -37.15
N ARG A 13 77.78 17.59 -37.02
CA ARG A 13 76.61 16.69 -37.07
C ARG A 13 76.45 16.01 -38.42
N ILE A 14 76.66 16.75 -39.52
CA ILE A 14 76.55 16.22 -40.89
C ILE A 14 77.73 15.28 -41.19
N ILE A 15 78.93 15.61 -40.72
CA ILE A 15 80.14 14.80 -40.92
C ILE A 15 80.04 13.47 -40.16
N CYS A 16 79.67 13.46 -38.87
CA CYS A 16 79.50 12.22 -38.11
C CYS A 16 78.41 11.31 -38.69
N LEU A 17 77.27 11.86 -39.12
CA LEU A 17 76.19 11.07 -39.74
C LEU A 17 76.60 10.50 -41.10
N SER A 18 77.30 11.26 -41.94
CA SER A 18 77.78 10.78 -43.24
C SER A 18 78.86 9.69 -43.09
N HIS A 19 79.79 9.85 -42.14
CA HIS A 19 80.84 8.85 -41.87
C HIS A 19 80.28 7.57 -41.25
N LEU A 20 79.33 7.65 -40.29
CA LEU A 20 78.66 6.47 -39.72
C LEU A 20 77.91 5.68 -40.80
N PHE A 21 77.22 6.37 -41.71
CA PHE A 21 76.41 5.74 -42.76
C PHE A 21 77.27 5.06 -43.84
N LEU A 22 78.40 5.66 -44.21
CA LEU A 22 79.37 5.05 -45.11
C LEU A 22 80.11 3.87 -44.48
N PHE A 23 80.47 3.96 -43.20
CA PHE A 23 81.13 2.86 -42.47
C PHE A 23 80.22 1.64 -42.29
N ALA A 24 78.95 1.87 -41.92
CA ALA A 24 77.96 0.80 -41.80
C ALA A 24 77.82 0.01 -43.10
N SER A 25 77.79 0.70 -44.25
CA SER A 25 77.67 0.05 -45.57
C SER A 25 78.90 -0.80 -45.93
N GLN A 26 80.10 -0.44 -45.45
CA GLN A 26 81.33 -1.19 -45.73
C GLN A 26 81.56 -2.36 -44.75
N ASP A 27 81.13 -2.22 -43.50
CA ASP A 27 81.22 -3.27 -42.48
C ASP A 27 80.15 -4.36 -42.66
N ILE A 28 78.96 -4.02 -43.18
CA ILE A 28 77.93 -4.98 -43.60
C ILE A 28 78.46 -5.89 -44.72
N ASN A 29 79.21 -5.35 -45.68
CA ASN A 29 79.84 -6.13 -46.75
C ASN A 29 81.01 -7.01 -46.27
N LYS A 30 81.51 -6.81 -45.04
CA LYS A 30 82.66 -7.52 -44.46
C LYS A 30 82.31 -8.43 -43.28
N ASN A 31 81.02 -8.59 -42.93
CA ASN A 31 80.54 -9.42 -41.80
C ASN A 31 81.35 -9.22 -40.50
N ARG A 32 81.69 -7.97 -40.16
CA ARG A 32 82.38 -7.69 -38.89
C ARG A 32 81.47 -7.95 -37.69
N SER A 33 82.04 -8.46 -36.61
CA SER A 33 81.31 -8.65 -35.36
C SER A 33 81.04 -7.31 -34.67
N ILE A 34 79.94 -7.24 -33.89
CA ILE A 34 79.58 -6.04 -33.11
C ILE A 34 80.70 -5.63 -32.15
N ALA A 35 81.39 -6.60 -31.54
CA ALA A 35 82.50 -6.34 -30.63
C ALA A 35 83.69 -5.68 -31.33
N GLU A 36 84.02 -6.12 -32.55
CA GLU A 36 85.09 -5.51 -33.35
C GLU A 36 84.72 -4.11 -33.84
N ALA A 37 83.45 -3.88 -34.18
CA ALA A 37 82.94 -2.57 -34.58
C ALA A 37 83.02 -1.55 -33.43
N LEU A 38 82.64 -1.95 -32.21
CA LEU A 38 82.74 -1.12 -31.01
C LEU A 38 84.20 -0.81 -30.63
N ALA A 39 85.10 -1.80 -30.72
CA ALA A 39 86.52 -1.60 -30.46
C ALA A 39 87.20 -0.68 -31.49
N TYR A 40 86.77 -0.75 -32.75
CA TYR A 40 87.22 0.15 -33.81
C TYR A 40 86.69 1.58 -33.58
N GLU A 41 85.42 1.73 -33.23
CA GLU A 41 84.80 3.00 -32.89
C GLU A 41 85.51 3.69 -31.72
N GLU A 42 85.81 2.96 -30.65
CA GLU A 42 86.52 3.48 -29.48
C GLU A 42 87.92 4.01 -29.84
N ARG A 43 88.66 3.28 -30.69
CA ARG A 43 89.96 3.72 -31.19
C ARG A 43 89.84 4.96 -32.09
N PHE A 44 88.85 4.98 -32.98
CA PHE A 44 88.61 6.11 -33.87
C PHE A 44 88.37 7.41 -33.10
N PHE A 45 87.53 7.39 -32.07
CA PHE A 45 87.27 8.58 -31.26
C PHE A 45 88.46 8.97 -30.37
N ARG A 46 89.31 8.02 -29.97
CA ARG A 46 90.51 8.28 -29.15
C ARG A 46 91.65 8.88 -29.96
N ASP A 47 91.89 8.39 -31.17
CA ASP A 47 93.07 8.73 -31.97
C ASP A 47 92.84 9.97 -32.86
N HIS A 48 91.59 10.39 -33.07
CA HIS A 48 91.27 11.51 -33.96
C HIS A 48 91.53 12.87 -33.29
N PRO A 49 92.37 13.76 -33.86
CA PRO A 49 92.83 15.00 -33.22
C PRO A 49 91.71 16.00 -32.88
N VAL A 50 90.57 15.92 -33.58
CA VAL A 50 89.39 16.78 -33.34
C VAL A 50 88.40 16.16 -32.33
N TYR A 51 88.34 14.83 -32.22
CA TYR A 51 87.34 14.13 -31.40
C TYR A 51 87.91 13.50 -30.11
N CYS A 52 89.24 13.47 -29.95
CA CYS A 52 89.93 12.91 -28.78
C CYS A 52 89.42 13.50 -27.45
N GLY A 53 89.22 14.82 -27.40
CA GLY A 53 88.66 15.51 -26.23
C GLY A 53 87.17 15.24 -25.95
N LEU A 54 86.47 14.62 -26.91
CA LEU A 54 85.05 14.25 -26.84
C LEU A 54 84.84 12.72 -26.79
N SER A 55 85.92 11.94 -26.72
CA SER A 55 85.89 10.47 -26.76
C SER A 55 85.03 9.84 -25.67
N ASN A 56 84.94 10.47 -24.49
CA ASN A 56 84.10 10.03 -23.38
C ASN A 56 82.59 10.29 -23.57
N HIS A 57 82.21 11.09 -24.58
CA HIS A 57 80.82 11.48 -24.86
C HIS A 57 80.33 11.02 -26.23
N CYS A 58 81.21 10.39 -27.03
CA CYS A 58 80.92 9.93 -28.38
C CYS A 58 80.93 8.39 -28.45
N GLY A 59 80.16 7.83 -29.37
CA GLY A 59 80.12 6.40 -29.65
C GLY A 59 78.78 5.73 -29.33
N ILE A 60 78.57 4.52 -29.88
CA ILE A 60 77.34 3.74 -29.72
C ILE A 60 77.06 3.40 -28.24
N PRO A 61 78.04 3.03 -27.38
CA PRO A 61 77.77 2.75 -25.97
C PRO A 61 77.27 3.98 -25.20
N GLN A 62 77.84 5.16 -25.48
CA GLN A 62 77.41 6.41 -24.87
C GLN A 62 76.05 6.85 -25.41
N LEU A 63 75.79 6.68 -26.70
CA LEU A 63 74.48 6.91 -27.29
C LEU A 63 73.40 6.01 -26.66
N ALA A 64 73.69 4.72 -26.46
CA ALA A 64 72.77 3.78 -25.81
C ALA A 64 72.50 4.18 -24.35
N SER A 65 73.53 4.59 -23.61
CA SER A 65 73.42 5.09 -22.24
C SER A 65 72.54 6.35 -22.17
N VAL A 66 72.81 7.34 -23.02
CA VAL A 66 72.04 8.59 -23.09
C VAL A 66 70.60 8.35 -23.54
N LEU A 67 70.37 7.45 -24.50
CA LEU A 67 69.02 7.05 -24.94
C LEU A 67 68.24 6.39 -23.80
N ASN A 68 68.87 5.47 -23.06
CA ASN A 68 68.25 4.83 -21.90
C ASN A 68 67.93 5.85 -20.80
N GLN A 69 68.84 6.79 -20.54
CA GLN A 69 68.62 7.85 -19.56
C GLN A 69 67.49 8.80 -19.96
N ILE A 70 67.43 9.23 -21.22
CA ILE A 70 66.33 10.06 -21.74
C ILE A 70 65.00 9.30 -21.67
N LEU A 71 65.00 8.01 -22.05
CA LEU A 71 63.81 7.17 -21.99
C LEU A 71 63.32 6.99 -20.55
N GLU A 72 64.22 6.71 -19.61
CA GLU A 72 63.90 6.56 -18.19
C GLU A 72 63.35 7.85 -17.58
N GLN A 73 63.99 8.99 -17.85
CA GLN A 73 63.48 10.32 -17.42
C GLN A 73 62.12 10.63 -18.03
N HIS A 74 61.91 10.29 -19.31
CA HIS A 74 60.61 10.49 -19.96
C HIS A 74 59.52 9.63 -19.33
N ILE A 75 59.81 8.35 -19.07
CA ILE A 75 58.90 7.44 -18.37
C ILE A 75 58.54 8.02 -16.99
N GLN A 76 59.50 8.48 -16.20
CA GLN A 76 59.26 9.07 -14.88
C GLN A 76 58.40 10.33 -14.92
N MET A 77 58.58 11.19 -15.93
CA MET A 77 57.75 12.39 -16.06
C MET A 77 56.29 12.07 -16.39
N VAL A 78 56.05 11.01 -17.16
CA VAL A 78 54.71 10.64 -17.63
C VAL A 78 53.96 9.76 -16.62
N LEU A 79 54.68 8.93 -15.84
CA LEU A 79 54.10 7.96 -14.89
C LEU A 79 53.09 8.58 -13.89
N PRO A 80 53.37 9.69 -13.19
CA PRO A 80 52.42 10.30 -12.26
C PRO A 80 51.12 10.74 -12.93
N GLY A 81 51.21 11.26 -14.15
CA GLY A 81 50.05 11.67 -14.95
C GLY A 81 49.20 10.47 -15.35
N LEU A 82 49.83 9.41 -15.84
CA LEU A 82 49.16 8.15 -16.18
C LEU A 82 48.49 7.51 -14.96
N LYS A 83 49.16 7.55 -13.79
CA LYS A 83 48.59 7.07 -12.51
C LYS A 83 47.33 7.83 -12.13
N ALA A 84 47.36 9.15 -12.24
CA ALA A 84 46.22 10.00 -11.93
C ALA A 84 45.03 9.73 -12.87
N GLU A 85 45.30 9.56 -14.17
CA GLU A 85 44.30 9.22 -15.18
C GLU A 85 43.67 7.86 -14.93
N LEU A 86 44.47 6.81 -14.68
CA LEU A 86 43.99 5.48 -14.33
C LEU A 86 43.13 5.48 -13.06
N ASN A 87 43.56 6.20 -12.01
CA ASN A 87 42.79 6.31 -10.77
C ASN A 87 41.47 7.07 -10.98
N SER A 88 41.45 8.10 -11.83
CA SER A 88 40.23 8.81 -12.19
C SER A 88 39.25 7.89 -12.93
N HIS A 89 39.75 7.14 -13.91
CA HIS A 89 38.95 6.18 -14.66
C HIS A 89 38.42 5.06 -13.77
N MET A 90 39.26 4.53 -12.87
CA MET A 90 38.87 3.57 -11.84
C MET A 90 37.72 4.10 -10.97
N GLY A 91 37.81 5.35 -10.50
CA GLY A 91 36.73 5.98 -9.73
C GLY A 91 35.40 6.06 -10.49
N GLY A 92 35.46 6.33 -11.80
CA GLY A 92 34.30 6.28 -12.69
C GLY A 92 33.69 4.88 -12.77
N ILE A 93 34.52 3.86 -13.03
CA ILE A 93 34.10 2.46 -13.11
C ILE A 93 33.49 1.97 -11.79
N VAL A 94 34.09 2.30 -10.65
CA VAL A 94 33.54 1.94 -9.32
C VAL A 94 32.16 2.58 -9.10
N LYS A 95 32.00 3.85 -9.50
CA LYS A 95 30.70 4.53 -9.41
C LYS A 95 29.66 3.84 -10.30
N GLU A 96 30.04 3.43 -11.50
CA GLU A 96 29.15 2.71 -12.41
C GLU A 96 28.78 1.32 -11.86
N LEU A 97 29.75 0.58 -11.32
CA LEU A 97 29.54 -0.75 -10.74
C LEU A 97 28.56 -0.71 -9.56
N ARG A 98 28.60 0.35 -8.75
CA ARG A 98 27.60 0.59 -7.68
C ARG A 98 26.18 0.74 -8.21
N THR A 99 25.97 1.27 -9.42
CA THR A 99 24.62 1.43 -9.99
C THR A 99 23.98 0.09 -10.36
N TYR A 100 24.78 -0.88 -10.77
CA TYR A 100 24.31 -2.23 -11.10
C TYR A 100 24.22 -3.14 -9.86
N GLY A 101 24.88 -2.77 -8.76
CA GLY A 101 24.96 -3.56 -7.52
C GLY A 101 25.92 -4.76 -7.64
N ASP A 102 26.15 -5.45 -6.52
CA ASP A 102 27.10 -6.57 -6.45
C ASP A 102 26.51 -7.87 -7.00
N ALA A 103 27.38 -8.74 -7.53
CA ALA A 103 26.91 -10.04 -7.99
C ALA A 103 26.79 -10.96 -6.78
N MET A 104 25.72 -11.74 -6.76
CA MET A 104 25.49 -12.73 -5.71
C MET A 104 26.22 -14.02 -6.07
N GLU A 105 27.15 -14.45 -5.23
CA GLU A 105 27.95 -15.67 -5.45
C GLU A 105 27.46 -16.83 -4.58
N SER A 106 26.87 -16.53 -3.42
CA SER A 106 26.42 -17.55 -2.46
C SER A 106 24.93 -17.48 -2.13
N LYS A 107 24.30 -18.65 -1.87
CA LYS A 107 22.91 -18.74 -1.38
C LYS A 107 22.66 -17.91 -0.11
N GLY A 108 23.68 -17.75 0.74
CA GLY A 108 23.62 -16.91 1.93
C GLY A 108 23.43 -15.42 1.60
N GLU A 109 24.20 -14.89 0.65
CA GLU A 109 24.04 -13.50 0.17
C GLU A 109 22.67 -13.28 -0.47
N GLN A 110 22.20 -14.24 -1.28
CA GLN A 110 20.86 -14.20 -1.88
C GLN A 110 19.78 -14.06 -0.81
N GLY A 111 19.88 -14.84 0.28
CA GLY A 111 18.97 -14.79 1.41
C GLY A 111 18.97 -13.43 2.12
N VAL A 112 20.15 -12.87 2.39
CA VAL A 112 20.28 -11.55 3.05
C VAL A 112 19.64 -10.44 2.20
N ILE A 113 19.92 -10.41 0.90
CA ILE A 113 19.37 -9.41 -0.02
C ILE A 113 17.85 -9.56 -0.12
N LEU A 114 17.34 -10.79 -0.27
CA LEU A 114 15.91 -11.03 -0.32
C LEU A 114 15.23 -10.55 0.98
N LEU A 115 15.79 -10.89 2.13
CA LEU A 115 15.23 -10.49 3.43
C LEU A 115 15.22 -8.97 3.60
N ASP A 116 16.29 -8.28 3.17
CA ASP A 116 16.38 -6.82 3.18
C ASP A 116 15.29 -6.18 2.30
N ILE A 117 15.12 -6.66 1.07
CA ILE A 117 14.07 -6.19 0.15
C ILE A 117 12.67 -6.39 0.75
N LEU A 118 12.39 -7.59 1.28
CA LEU A 118 11.10 -7.90 1.88
C LEU A 118 10.82 -6.98 3.08
N SER A 119 11.81 -6.74 3.92
CA SER A 119 11.67 -5.90 5.12
C SER A 119 11.45 -4.43 4.75
N LYS A 120 12.26 -3.89 3.84
CA LYS A 120 12.10 -2.53 3.30
C LYS A 120 10.72 -2.31 2.67
N TYR A 121 10.22 -3.28 1.92
CA TYR A 121 8.88 -3.20 1.36
C TYR A 121 7.80 -3.15 2.44
N CYS A 122 7.88 -4.02 3.46
CA CYS A 122 6.90 -4.05 4.55
C CYS A 122 6.89 -2.74 5.35
N GLU A 123 8.07 -2.18 5.60
CA GLU A 123 8.24 -0.88 6.27
C GLU A 123 7.67 0.25 5.42
N ALA A 124 7.97 0.29 4.13
CA ALA A 124 7.43 1.30 3.21
C ALA A 124 5.91 1.24 3.12
N PHE A 125 5.33 0.03 3.02
CA PHE A 125 3.88 -0.17 3.02
C PHE A 125 3.25 0.34 4.32
N SER A 126 3.83 -0.04 5.47
CA SER A 126 3.36 0.39 6.78
C SER A 126 3.46 1.90 6.95
N ALA A 127 4.54 2.52 6.47
CA ALA A 127 4.72 3.96 6.51
C ALA A 127 3.68 4.70 5.67
N MET A 128 3.27 4.15 4.52
CA MET A 128 2.22 4.74 3.69
C MET A 128 0.83 4.63 4.34
N VAL A 129 0.54 3.52 5.03
CA VAL A 129 -0.69 3.36 5.84
C VAL A 129 -0.70 4.36 6.99
N ASP A 130 0.44 4.55 7.65
CA ASP A 130 0.57 5.46 8.80
C ASP A 130 0.71 6.95 8.42
N GLY A 131 0.82 7.27 7.12
CA GLY A 131 1.04 8.63 6.64
C GLY A 131 2.45 9.19 6.93
N LYS A 132 3.44 8.31 7.09
CA LYS A 132 4.86 8.62 7.37
C LYS A 132 5.77 8.37 6.17
N SER A 133 5.23 8.29 4.96
CA SER A 133 6.02 8.03 3.75
C SER A 133 6.91 9.22 3.39
N ASN A 134 8.16 8.95 3.00
CA ASN A 134 9.13 9.98 2.59
C ASN A 134 8.70 10.68 1.29
N GLU A 135 8.01 9.97 0.40
CA GLU A 135 7.42 10.53 -0.82
C GLU A 135 5.96 10.93 -0.54
N MET A 136 5.78 12.17 -0.11
CA MET A 136 4.44 12.75 0.08
C MET A 136 4.01 13.46 -1.21
N SER A 137 3.09 12.85 -1.96
CA SER A 137 2.46 13.53 -3.09
C SER A 137 1.63 14.70 -2.58
N THR A 138 1.92 15.91 -3.07
CA THR A 138 1.15 17.12 -2.72
C THR A 138 -0.09 17.32 -3.59
N LYS A 139 -0.30 16.44 -4.59
CA LYS A 139 -1.38 16.58 -5.58
C LYS A 139 -2.65 15.85 -5.21
N GLU A 140 -2.54 14.68 -4.58
CA GLU A 140 -3.67 13.80 -4.30
C GLU A 140 -3.54 13.18 -2.91
N LEU A 141 -4.69 13.02 -2.25
CA LEU A 141 -4.77 12.27 -1.00
C LEU A 141 -4.53 10.78 -1.29
N SER A 142 -3.61 10.15 -0.55
CA SER A 142 -3.26 8.74 -0.71
C SER A 142 -3.04 8.06 0.64
N GLY A 143 -3.03 6.72 0.62
CA GLY A 143 -2.66 5.93 1.78
C GLY A 143 -3.66 6.06 2.94
N GLY A 144 -3.14 6.17 4.16
CA GLY A 144 -3.97 6.29 5.37
C GLY A 144 -4.93 7.47 5.35
N ALA A 145 -4.52 8.60 4.77
CA ALA A 145 -5.37 9.79 4.68
C ALA A 145 -6.57 9.56 3.75
N ARG A 146 -6.37 8.82 2.65
CA ARG A 146 -7.46 8.45 1.73
C ARG A 146 -8.42 7.45 2.35
N ILE A 147 -7.92 6.49 3.12
CA ILE A 147 -8.77 5.58 3.91
C ILE A 147 -9.64 6.37 4.88
N HIS A 148 -9.08 7.35 5.58
CA HIS A 148 -9.85 8.22 6.48
C HIS A 148 -10.96 8.99 5.74
N TYR A 149 -10.64 9.54 4.56
CA TYR A 149 -11.62 10.22 3.70
C TYR A 149 -12.75 9.27 3.25
N ILE A 150 -12.43 8.02 2.90
CA ILE A 150 -13.44 7.01 2.55
C ILE A 150 -14.40 6.77 3.73
N PHE A 151 -13.88 6.64 4.95
CA PHE A 151 -14.75 6.42 6.11
C PHE A 151 -15.64 7.62 6.43
N GLN A 152 -15.09 8.83 6.43
CA GLN A 152 -15.84 10.01 6.87
C GLN A 152 -16.66 10.64 5.74
N SER A 153 -15.99 11.06 4.67
CA SER A 153 -16.62 11.86 3.62
C SER A 153 -17.39 11.04 2.59
N ILE A 154 -17.10 9.74 2.47
CA ILE A 154 -17.87 8.87 1.57
C ILE A 154 -18.87 8.06 2.39
N PHE A 155 -18.42 7.19 3.29
CA PHE A 155 -19.30 6.25 3.96
C PHE A 155 -20.26 6.91 4.96
N VAL A 156 -19.75 7.65 5.94
CA VAL A 156 -20.60 8.32 6.95
C VAL A 156 -21.55 9.31 6.27
N GLN A 157 -21.04 10.19 5.41
CA GLN A 157 -21.87 11.16 4.68
C GLN A 157 -22.97 10.49 3.85
N SER A 158 -22.65 9.44 3.09
CA SER A 158 -23.66 8.72 2.27
C SER A 158 -24.74 8.10 3.14
N LEU A 159 -24.39 7.60 4.33
CA LEU A 159 -25.39 7.06 5.26
C LEU A 159 -26.26 8.14 5.90
N GLU A 160 -25.74 9.35 6.13
CA GLU A 160 -26.50 10.47 6.70
C GLU A 160 -27.54 11.05 5.73
N GLU A 161 -27.26 11.00 4.42
CA GLU A 161 -28.15 11.50 3.36
C GLU A 161 -29.39 10.63 3.16
N VAL A 162 -29.39 9.36 3.60
CA VAL A 162 -30.53 8.44 3.44
C VAL A 162 -31.64 8.77 4.44
N ASP A 163 -32.85 9.06 3.92
CA ASP A 163 -34.07 9.09 4.73
C ASP A 163 -34.65 7.67 4.87
N PRO A 164 -34.79 7.12 6.10
CA PRO A 164 -35.33 5.78 6.33
C PRO A 164 -36.79 5.63 5.89
N CYS A 165 -37.52 6.73 5.68
CA CYS A 165 -38.92 6.73 5.28
C CYS A 165 -39.15 7.09 3.80
N GLU A 166 -38.11 7.36 3.01
CA GLU A 166 -38.25 7.83 1.62
C GLU A 166 -39.02 6.83 0.74
N ASP A 167 -38.69 5.55 0.85
CA ASP A 167 -39.32 4.45 0.10
C ASP A 167 -40.53 3.81 0.83
N LEU A 168 -41.11 4.50 1.80
CA LEU A 168 -42.24 4.03 2.59
C LEU A 168 -43.45 4.93 2.39
N ASN A 169 -44.36 4.49 1.51
CA ASN A 169 -45.62 5.19 1.32
C ASN A 169 -46.53 5.00 2.54
N ASP A 170 -47.40 5.97 2.77
CA ASP A 170 -48.42 5.90 3.82
C ASP A 170 -49.34 4.68 3.62
N ASP A 171 -49.60 4.31 2.37
CA ASP A 171 -50.37 3.12 2.01
C ASP A 171 -49.65 1.82 2.38
N ASP A 172 -48.32 1.77 2.27
CA ASP A 172 -47.51 0.59 2.62
C ASP A 172 -47.51 0.38 4.13
N ILE A 173 -47.32 1.47 4.89
CA ILE A 173 -47.38 1.46 6.36
C ILE A 173 -48.78 1.07 6.81
N ARG A 174 -49.82 1.65 6.21
CA ARG A 174 -51.22 1.31 6.52
C ARG A 174 -51.52 -0.15 6.24
N THR A 175 -51.08 -0.66 5.09
CA THR A 175 -51.27 -2.07 4.72
C THR A 175 -50.57 -2.97 5.71
N ALA A 176 -49.33 -2.65 6.13
CA ALA A 176 -48.61 -3.40 7.15
C ALA A 176 -49.34 -3.39 8.51
N VAL A 177 -49.86 -2.23 8.92
CA VAL A 177 -50.64 -2.06 10.17
C VAL A 177 -51.93 -2.87 10.13
N GLN A 178 -52.70 -2.78 9.05
CA GLN A 178 -53.96 -3.52 8.88
C GLN A 178 -53.71 -5.03 8.85
N ASN A 179 -52.69 -5.48 8.11
CA ASN A 179 -52.32 -6.89 8.05
C ASN A 179 -51.88 -7.45 9.41
N ALA A 180 -51.14 -6.67 10.21
CA ALA A 180 -50.72 -7.10 11.55
C ALA A 180 -51.87 -7.09 12.57
N THR A 181 -52.83 -6.18 12.43
CA THR A 181 -53.99 -6.08 13.34
C THR A 181 -55.06 -7.12 13.01
N GLY A 182 -55.14 -7.54 11.75
CA GLY A 182 -56.02 -8.60 11.27
C GLY A 182 -57.49 -8.24 11.41
N LEU A 183 -58.24 -9.04 12.18
CA LEU A 183 -59.70 -8.91 12.34
C LEU A 183 -60.12 -7.84 13.37
N ARG A 184 -59.16 -7.20 14.06
CA ARG A 184 -59.43 -6.27 15.17
C ARG A 184 -59.19 -4.82 14.72
N ASN A 185 -59.84 -3.87 15.38
CA ASN A 185 -59.54 -2.44 15.22
C ASN A 185 -58.30 -2.07 16.07
N THR A 186 -57.46 -1.17 15.54
CA THR A 186 -56.24 -0.69 16.19
C THR A 186 -56.56 0.25 17.36
N LEU A 187 -56.51 -0.24 18.61
CA LEU A 187 -56.65 0.62 19.80
C LEU A 187 -55.30 1.20 20.27
N PHE A 188 -54.20 0.54 19.93
CA PHE A 188 -52.83 0.91 20.25
C PHE A 188 -51.97 0.75 18.99
N LEU A 189 -50.78 1.35 18.99
CA LEU A 189 -49.82 1.22 17.91
C LEU A 189 -49.30 -0.23 17.84
N PRO A 190 -49.52 -0.97 16.74
CA PRO A 190 -49.05 -2.36 16.67
C PRO A 190 -47.51 -2.40 16.56
N GLU A 191 -46.88 -3.31 17.31
CA GLU A 191 -45.42 -3.46 17.36
C GLU A 191 -44.88 -4.14 16.09
N VAL A 192 -45.57 -5.18 15.60
CA VAL A 192 -45.13 -6.02 14.47
C VAL A 192 -44.87 -5.23 13.17
N PRO A 193 -45.73 -4.30 12.71
CA PRO A 193 -45.45 -3.48 11.53
C PRO A 193 -44.17 -2.67 11.66
N PHE A 194 -43.95 -2.04 12.82
CA PHE A 194 -42.72 -1.30 13.07
C PHE A 194 -41.50 -2.23 12.96
N GLU A 195 -41.55 -3.41 13.60
CA GLU A 195 -40.43 -4.34 13.55
C GLU A 195 -40.10 -4.85 12.15
N VAL A 196 -41.11 -5.16 11.34
CA VAL A 196 -40.91 -5.62 9.96
C VAL A 196 -40.30 -4.50 9.11
N LEU A 197 -40.83 -3.28 9.25
CA LEU A 197 -40.36 -2.13 8.48
C LEU A 197 -38.94 -1.73 8.88
N VAL A 198 -38.60 -1.73 10.16
CA VAL A 198 -37.26 -1.36 10.62
C VAL A 198 -36.20 -2.37 10.20
N ARG A 199 -36.48 -3.68 10.27
CA ARG A 199 -35.58 -4.71 9.73
C ARG A 199 -35.33 -4.52 8.24
N ARG A 200 -36.37 -4.18 7.46
CA ARG A 200 -36.25 -3.87 6.03
C ARG A 200 -35.36 -2.65 5.75
N GLN A 201 -35.40 -1.64 6.62
CA GLN A 201 -34.53 -0.48 6.45
C GLN A 201 -33.10 -0.77 6.90
N ILE A 202 -32.90 -1.50 8.00
CA ILE A 202 -31.57 -1.90 8.49
C ILE A 202 -30.82 -2.74 7.44
N SER A 203 -31.49 -3.67 6.77
CA SER A 203 -30.85 -4.52 5.75
C SER A 203 -30.21 -3.73 4.60
N ARG A 204 -30.74 -2.54 4.27
CA ARG A 204 -30.20 -1.65 3.23
C ARG A 204 -28.85 -1.05 3.61
N LEU A 205 -28.44 -1.10 4.87
CA LEU A 205 -27.13 -0.63 5.32
C LEU A 205 -25.99 -1.59 4.94
N LEU A 206 -26.30 -2.83 4.53
CA LEU A 206 -25.30 -3.83 4.19
C LEU A 206 -24.50 -3.44 2.93
N ASP A 207 -25.18 -3.13 1.83
CA ASP A 207 -24.55 -2.79 0.56
C ASP A 207 -23.56 -1.61 0.65
N PRO A 208 -23.92 -0.43 1.22
CA PRO A 208 -22.96 0.66 1.37
C PRO A 208 -21.79 0.30 2.30
N SER A 209 -22.02 -0.57 3.30
CA SER A 209 -20.95 -1.06 4.20
C SER A 209 -19.95 -1.96 3.47
N LEU A 210 -20.44 -2.87 2.61
CA LEU A 210 -19.60 -3.71 1.77
C LEU A 210 -18.88 -2.89 0.67
N GLN A 211 -19.52 -1.85 0.12
CA GLN A 211 -18.87 -0.93 -0.80
C GLN A 211 -17.72 -0.16 -0.12
N CYS A 212 -17.91 0.28 1.13
CA CYS A 212 -16.84 0.90 1.91
C CYS A 212 -15.63 -0.04 2.05
N LEU A 213 -15.86 -1.32 2.36
CA LEU A 213 -14.79 -2.33 2.42
C LEU A 213 -14.05 -2.46 1.07
N ARG A 214 -14.78 -2.47 -0.05
CA ARG A 214 -14.19 -2.54 -1.40
C ARG A 214 -13.31 -1.32 -1.71
N PHE A 215 -13.77 -0.11 -1.39
CA PHE A 215 -12.97 1.10 -1.59
C PHE A 215 -11.67 1.09 -0.79
N VAL A 216 -11.70 0.59 0.46
CA VAL A 216 -10.49 0.45 1.27
C VAL A 216 -9.56 -0.63 0.70
N TYR A 217 -10.10 -1.77 0.25
CA TYR A 217 -9.31 -2.80 -0.43
C TYR A 217 -8.59 -2.26 -1.68
N ASP A 218 -9.31 -1.49 -2.51
CA ASP A 218 -8.74 -0.88 -3.71
C ASP A 218 -7.62 0.12 -3.37
N GLU A 219 -7.77 0.89 -2.29
CA GLU A 219 -6.72 1.77 -1.81
C GLU A 219 -5.49 0.99 -1.35
N LEU A 220 -5.65 -0.08 -0.56
CA LEU A 220 -4.52 -0.93 -0.15
C LEU A 220 -3.82 -1.58 -1.35
N MET A 221 -4.56 -1.95 -2.40
CA MET A 221 -4.00 -2.45 -3.66
C MET A 221 -3.26 -1.38 -4.46
N LYS A 222 -3.70 -0.11 -4.41
CA LYS A 222 -2.95 1.00 -5.02
C LYS A 222 -1.66 1.25 -4.26
N MET A 223 -1.72 1.23 -2.93
CA MET A 223 -0.56 1.37 -2.06
C MET A 223 0.48 0.27 -2.32
N SER A 224 0.08 -0.99 -2.42
CA SER A 224 1.03 -2.08 -2.70
C SER A 224 1.79 -1.89 -4.01
N ARG A 225 1.12 -1.40 -5.07
CA ARG A 225 1.75 -1.10 -6.36
C ARG A 225 2.65 0.14 -6.32
N ALA A 226 2.31 1.11 -5.47
CA ALA A 226 3.10 2.31 -5.25
C ALA A 226 4.34 2.06 -4.37
N CYS A 227 4.35 0.98 -3.58
CA CYS A 227 5.53 0.50 -2.86
C CYS A 227 6.61 0.00 -3.84
N GLY A 228 7.33 0.93 -4.45
CA GLY A 228 8.48 0.66 -5.31
C GLY A 228 9.79 0.85 -4.56
N VAL A 229 10.32 -0.22 -3.97
CA VAL A 229 11.72 -0.23 -3.50
C VAL A 229 12.62 -0.17 -4.75
N ALA A 230 13.59 0.74 -4.81
CA ALA A 230 14.43 0.93 -6.01
C ALA A 230 15.12 -0.38 -6.44
N GLU A 231 15.49 -1.19 -5.46
CA GLU A 231 16.10 -2.51 -5.62
C GLU A 231 15.16 -3.52 -6.32
N LEU A 232 13.83 -3.35 -6.26
CA LEU A 232 12.88 -4.21 -6.98
C LEU A 232 12.91 -4.01 -8.50
N GLN A 233 13.43 -2.88 -9.00
CA GLN A 233 13.61 -2.68 -10.44
C GLN A 233 14.65 -3.65 -11.02
N ARG A 234 15.63 -4.07 -10.20
CA ARG A 234 16.67 -5.04 -10.59
C ARG A 234 16.13 -6.47 -10.69
N PHE A 235 15.07 -6.80 -9.94
CA PHE A 235 14.52 -8.15 -9.81
C PHE A 235 13.04 -8.22 -10.25
N PRO A 236 12.76 -8.24 -11.57
CA PRO A 236 11.40 -8.19 -12.10
C PRO A 236 10.54 -9.43 -11.77
N PHE A 237 11.16 -10.59 -11.57
CA PHE A 237 10.48 -11.81 -11.16
C PHE A 237 10.07 -11.75 -9.68
N LEU A 238 10.97 -11.34 -8.79
CA LEU A 238 10.65 -11.07 -7.39
C LEU A 238 9.49 -10.06 -7.27
N ARG A 239 9.55 -8.95 -8.00
CA ARG A 239 8.48 -7.94 -7.99
C ARG A 239 7.12 -8.53 -8.34
N ARG A 240 7.02 -9.25 -9.47
CA ARG A 240 5.78 -9.93 -9.88
C ARG A 240 5.29 -10.90 -8.82
N ARG A 241 6.19 -11.70 -8.24
CA ARG A 241 5.83 -12.67 -7.20
C ARG A 241 5.37 -12.01 -5.91
N MET A 242 5.98 -10.90 -5.51
CA MET A 242 5.55 -10.10 -4.36
C MET A 242 4.16 -9.51 -4.59
N ASP A 243 3.89 -8.95 -5.78
CA ASP A 243 2.58 -8.42 -6.15
C ASP A 243 1.48 -9.49 -6.09
N GLU A 244 1.78 -10.72 -6.56
CA GLU A 244 0.87 -11.85 -6.48
C GLU A 244 0.57 -12.26 -5.02
N VAL A 245 1.60 -12.38 -4.19
CA VAL A 245 1.46 -12.76 -2.78
C VAL A 245 0.69 -11.68 -2.02
N MET A 246 1.03 -10.40 -2.22
CA MET A 246 0.35 -9.27 -1.60
C MET A 246 -1.11 -9.19 -2.04
N GLY A 247 -1.38 -9.31 -3.35
CA GLY A 247 -2.73 -9.30 -3.88
C GLY A 247 -3.58 -10.45 -3.35
N LYS A 248 -3.01 -11.66 -3.21
CA LYS A 248 -3.71 -12.79 -2.58
C LYS A 248 -3.96 -12.55 -1.10
N PHE A 249 -2.95 -12.06 -0.37
CA PHE A 249 -3.05 -11.78 1.06
C PHE A 249 -4.15 -10.77 1.37
N LEU A 250 -4.20 -9.65 0.63
CA LEU A 250 -5.28 -8.66 0.76
C LEU A 250 -6.65 -9.25 0.44
N ARG A 251 -6.79 -10.06 -0.63
CA ARG A 251 -8.06 -10.71 -0.98
C ARG A 251 -8.54 -11.67 0.10
N ASP A 252 -7.63 -12.44 0.69
CA ASP A 252 -7.97 -13.35 1.77
C ASP A 252 -8.35 -12.59 3.06
N GLY A 253 -7.75 -11.41 3.29
CA GLY A 253 -8.10 -10.50 4.39
C GLY A 253 -9.46 -9.81 4.27
N VAL A 254 -10.03 -9.72 3.06
CA VAL A 254 -11.38 -9.16 2.84
C VAL A 254 -12.46 -10.06 3.45
N LYS A 255 -12.35 -11.39 3.31
CA LYS A 255 -13.42 -12.33 3.70
C LYS A 255 -13.76 -12.31 5.20
N PRO A 256 -12.82 -12.21 6.14
CA PRO A 256 -13.14 -12.01 7.56
C PRO A 256 -13.83 -10.67 7.83
N ALA A 257 -13.42 -9.59 7.14
CA ALA A 257 -14.03 -8.28 7.30
C ALA A 257 -15.47 -8.24 6.77
N GLU A 258 -15.70 -8.81 5.59
CA GLU A 258 -17.02 -8.96 4.96
C GLU A 258 -17.98 -9.71 5.87
N ARG A 259 -17.60 -10.90 6.36
CA ARG A 259 -18.41 -11.68 7.32
C ARG A 259 -18.70 -10.93 8.61
N MET A 260 -17.75 -10.14 9.12
CA MET A 260 -17.99 -9.34 10.31
C MET A 260 -19.05 -8.25 10.05
N ILE A 261 -18.99 -7.60 8.90
CA ILE A 261 -19.96 -6.58 8.50
C ILE A 261 -21.35 -7.21 8.32
N GLU A 262 -21.45 -8.36 7.67
CA GLU A 262 -22.70 -9.13 7.55
C GLU A 262 -23.29 -9.42 8.93
N ASN A 263 -22.49 -10.00 9.83
CA ASN A 263 -22.92 -10.30 11.20
C ASN A 263 -23.37 -9.04 11.97
N LEU A 264 -22.70 -7.90 11.79
CA LEU A 264 -23.11 -6.64 12.43
C LEU A 264 -24.51 -6.22 11.99
N ILE A 265 -24.83 -6.34 10.70
CA ILE A 265 -26.17 -6.02 10.19
C ILE A 265 -27.20 -7.05 10.64
N GLU A 266 -26.87 -8.34 10.57
CA GLU A 266 -27.75 -9.44 11.01
C GLU A 266 -28.12 -9.31 12.49
N THR A 267 -27.14 -9.04 13.36
CA THR A 267 -27.38 -8.87 14.80
C THR A 267 -28.27 -7.67 15.14
N GLU A 268 -28.15 -6.55 14.40
CA GLU A 268 -29.03 -5.39 14.55
C GLU A 268 -30.47 -5.67 14.04
N MET A 269 -30.65 -6.61 13.11
CA MET A 269 -31.97 -7.05 12.64
C MET A 269 -32.64 -8.08 13.56
N ASP A 270 -31.85 -8.97 14.16
CA ASP A 270 -32.36 -10.05 15.01
C ASP A 270 -32.96 -9.55 16.32
N TYR A 271 -32.39 -8.49 16.90
CA TYR A 271 -32.86 -7.93 18.16
C TYR A 271 -33.09 -6.42 18.11
N ILE A 272 -34.35 -6.02 18.31
CA ILE A 272 -34.75 -4.61 18.41
C ILE A 272 -34.77 -4.19 19.88
N ASN A 273 -33.80 -3.38 20.29
CA ASN A 273 -33.71 -2.89 21.66
C ASN A 273 -34.63 -1.68 21.90
N SER A 274 -35.90 -1.93 22.20
CA SER A 274 -36.89 -0.90 22.55
C SER A 274 -36.60 -0.16 23.87
N SER A 275 -35.63 -0.65 24.68
CA SER A 275 -35.19 -0.02 25.94
C SER A 275 -34.02 0.95 25.75
N ASN A 276 -33.57 1.19 24.51
CA ASN A 276 -32.46 2.11 24.25
C ASN A 276 -32.83 3.55 24.70
N PRO A 277 -31.98 4.25 25.50
CA PRO A 277 -32.29 5.59 25.99
C PRO A 277 -32.51 6.66 24.91
N LYS A 278 -31.95 6.46 23.71
CA LYS A 278 -32.10 7.37 22.57
C LYS A 278 -33.35 7.07 21.73
N PHE A 279 -34.04 5.97 22.01
CA PHE A 279 -35.27 5.60 21.31
C PHE A 279 -36.45 6.36 21.92
N ILE A 280 -37.27 7.00 21.08
CA ILE A 280 -38.36 7.86 21.55
C ILE A 280 -39.46 7.10 22.31
N GLY A 281 -39.68 5.82 21.96
CA GLY A 281 -40.75 4.99 22.51
C GLY A 281 -42.14 5.31 21.97
N GLY A 282 -43.06 4.34 22.04
CA GLY A 282 -44.39 4.41 21.42
C GLY A 282 -45.26 5.56 21.92
N SER A 283 -45.34 5.78 23.23
CA SER A 283 -46.19 6.84 23.81
C SER A 283 -45.79 8.23 23.35
N LYS A 284 -44.49 8.52 23.32
CA LYS A 284 -43.95 9.81 22.87
C LYS A 284 -44.13 9.99 21.36
N ALA A 285 -43.99 8.92 20.58
CA ALA A 285 -44.24 8.94 19.14
C ALA A 285 -45.70 9.32 18.81
N ILE A 286 -46.67 8.76 19.55
CA ILE A 286 -48.10 9.10 19.39
C ILE A 286 -48.36 10.56 19.79
N GLU A 287 -47.76 11.05 20.88
CA GLU A 287 -47.90 12.45 21.30
C GLU A 287 -47.39 13.42 20.21
N LEU A 288 -46.22 13.15 19.65
CA LEU A 288 -45.63 13.93 18.56
C LEU A 288 -46.46 13.85 17.27
N ALA A 289 -47.00 12.67 16.93
CA ALA A 289 -47.87 12.49 15.78
C ALA A 289 -49.14 13.35 15.88
N LYS A 290 -49.79 13.36 17.06
CA LYS A 290 -50.93 14.23 17.35
C LYS A 290 -50.61 15.70 17.21
N GLN A 291 -49.43 16.11 17.64
CA GLN A 291 -48.97 17.50 17.49
C GLN A 291 -48.78 17.87 16.01
N GLN A 292 -48.19 16.99 15.20
CA GLN A 292 -47.98 17.24 13.77
C GLN A 292 -49.31 17.39 13.01
N LEU A 293 -50.30 16.55 13.29
CA LEU A 293 -51.62 16.64 12.66
C LEU A 293 -52.37 17.93 13.04
N LYS A 294 -52.29 18.37 14.30
CA LYS A 294 -52.87 19.65 14.73
C LYS A 294 -52.25 20.85 14.02
N LEU A 295 -50.93 20.82 13.78
CA LEU A 295 -50.23 21.88 13.05
C LEU A 295 -50.63 21.89 11.56
N ALA A 296 -50.81 20.73 10.95
CA ALA A 296 -51.27 20.62 9.56
C ALA A 296 -52.71 21.15 9.37
N GLN A 297 -53.58 20.99 10.39
CA GLN A 297 -54.96 21.49 10.38
C GLN A 297 -55.08 22.99 10.72
N GLY A 298 -54.04 23.62 11.30
CA GLY A 298 -54.05 25.01 11.77
C GLY A 298 -53.74 26.09 10.71
N ASN A 299 -53.48 25.72 9.45
CA ASN A 299 -53.03 26.65 8.39
C ASN A 299 -54.14 27.08 7.41
N HIS A 300 -55.32 27.46 7.92
CA HIS A 300 -56.34 28.20 7.17
C HIS A 300 -56.48 29.63 7.73
N PRO A 301 -56.16 30.71 6.97
CA PRO A 301 -56.44 32.06 7.42
C PRO A 301 -57.94 32.35 7.19
N SER A 302 -58.76 32.13 8.21
CA SER A 302 -60.15 32.57 8.19
C SER A 302 -60.23 34.05 8.55
N SER A 303 -60.59 34.85 7.55
CA SER A 303 -60.92 36.27 7.65
C SER A 303 -61.97 36.53 8.72
N ASN A 304 -61.67 37.51 9.56
CA ASN A 304 -62.62 38.21 10.43
C ASN A 304 -63.89 38.60 9.68
N ASN A 305 -65.05 38.36 10.31
CA ASN A 305 -66.04 39.41 10.50
C ASN A 305 -66.99 39.07 11.66
N GLU A 306 -66.84 39.84 12.73
CA GLU A 306 -67.80 39.93 13.82
C GLU A 306 -69.12 40.53 13.33
N ARG A 307 -70.24 40.06 13.91
CA ARG A 307 -71.28 40.93 14.50
C ARG A 307 -72.19 40.11 15.43
N PRO A 308 -72.47 40.58 16.66
CA PRO A 308 -73.33 39.93 17.64
C PRO A 308 -74.79 40.41 17.52
N VAL A 309 -75.76 39.70 18.12
CA VAL A 309 -76.90 40.26 18.89
C VAL A 309 -77.87 39.18 19.45
N SER A 310 -78.12 39.33 20.75
CA SER A 310 -79.29 39.03 21.62
C SER A 310 -79.89 37.62 21.79
N SER A 311 -79.69 37.09 23.00
CA SER A 311 -80.70 36.89 24.07
C SER A 311 -82.11 36.38 23.73
N GLY A 312 -82.50 35.23 24.31
CA GLY A 312 -83.91 35.03 24.72
C GLY A 312 -84.45 33.59 24.85
N LYS A 313 -84.44 33.09 26.10
CA LYS A 313 -85.46 32.25 26.76
C LYS A 313 -85.64 30.75 26.42
N LYS A 314 -85.73 30.01 27.54
CA LYS A 314 -86.19 28.63 27.73
C LYS A 314 -87.68 28.47 27.38
N SER A 315 -88.11 27.28 26.93
CA SER A 315 -88.83 26.29 27.76
C SER A 315 -89.98 25.52 27.07
N TYR A 316 -90.11 24.25 27.48
CA TYR A 316 -91.25 23.30 27.50
C TYR A 316 -91.71 22.50 26.26
N MET A 317 -91.72 21.19 26.47
CA MET A 317 -92.54 20.18 25.79
C MET A 317 -94.04 20.39 26.06
N SER A 318 -94.90 20.03 25.10
CA SER A 318 -95.99 19.09 25.37
C SER A 318 -96.66 18.55 24.09
N SER A 319 -97.15 17.33 24.24
CA SER A 319 -97.71 16.37 23.30
C SER A 319 -99.23 16.49 23.11
N ASN A 320 -99.76 16.02 21.96
CA ASN A 320 -100.83 14.98 21.81
C ASN A 320 -101.56 15.07 20.45
N ILE A 321 -101.54 14.04 19.60
CA ILE A 321 -102.37 12.81 19.49
C ILE A 321 -103.70 13.00 18.72
N ASN A 322 -103.80 12.29 17.57
CA ASN A 322 -104.90 11.38 17.11
C ASN A 322 -104.56 10.98 15.64
N LYS A 323 -104.24 9.76 15.20
CA LYS A 323 -104.65 8.34 15.41
C LYS A 323 -105.72 7.85 14.43
N ALA A 324 -105.30 6.96 13.51
CA ALA A 324 -105.93 5.70 13.02
C ALA A 324 -105.01 5.19 11.88
N GLY A 325 -104.56 3.95 11.70
CA GLY A 325 -104.79 2.56 12.16
C GLY A 325 -104.38 1.67 10.97
N GLY A 326 -103.81 0.45 11.02
CA GLY A 326 -103.39 -0.44 12.09
C GLY A 326 -102.53 -1.62 11.54
N ASN A 327 -101.82 -2.25 12.48
CA ASN A 327 -101.37 -3.65 12.72
C ASN A 327 -101.28 -4.68 11.56
N THR A 328 -100.37 -5.67 11.55
CA THR A 328 -100.06 -6.65 12.64
C THR A 328 -98.73 -7.41 12.51
N ALA A 329 -98.14 -7.71 13.69
CA ALA A 329 -97.42 -8.92 14.17
C ALA A 329 -96.14 -9.40 13.44
N LEU A 330 -94.96 -9.47 14.10
CA LEU A 330 -94.51 -10.31 15.23
C LEU A 330 -94.31 -11.80 14.88
N GLY A 331 -93.08 -12.28 15.09
CA GLY A 331 -92.72 -13.70 15.17
C GLY A 331 -91.21 -13.87 14.93
N THR A 332 -90.34 -13.98 15.94
CA THR A 332 -90.07 -15.13 16.82
C THR A 332 -89.15 -16.17 16.17
N TRP A 333 -88.08 -16.48 16.90
CA TRP A 333 -86.94 -17.32 16.55
C TRP A 333 -87.31 -18.81 16.43
N GLY A 334 -86.65 -19.52 15.53
CA GLY A 334 -86.78 -20.97 15.35
C GLY A 334 -85.50 -21.57 14.77
N ILE A 335 -84.86 -22.40 15.59
CA ILE A 335 -83.65 -23.21 15.35
C ILE A 335 -83.89 -24.38 14.37
N SER A 336 -82.76 -24.98 13.97
CA SER A 336 -82.54 -26.35 13.43
C SER A 336 -82.08 -26.37 11.97
N SER A 337 -81.14 -27.20 11.53
CA SER A 337 -80.11 -28.04 12.14
C SER A 337 -79.49 -28.85 10.99
N ILE A 338 -78.18 -29.12 11.06
CA ILE A 338 -77.57 -30.46 10.86
C ILE A 338 -77.54 -31.07 9.44
N PHE A 339 -76.32 -31.54 9.12
CA PHE A 339 -75.95 -32.66 8.23
C PHE A 339 -75.47 -32.38 6.80
N GLY A 340 -74.14 -32.23 6.66
CA GLY A 340 -73.33 -33.38 6.23
C GLY A 340 -73.35 -33.82 4.75
N SER A 341 -72.27 -33.43 4.07
CA SER A 341 -71.41 -34.29 3.22
C SER A 341 -71.77 -34.58 1.76
N ARG A 342 -70.79 -34.29 0.89
CA ARG A 342 -70.03 -35.25 0.03
C ARG A 342 -70.01 -34.96 -1.47
N ALA A 343 -68.78 -34.62 -1.90
CA ALA A 343 -68.12 -34.74 -3.20
C ALA A 343 -68.83 -35.46 -4.37
N LYS A 344 -68.72 -34.86 -5.57
CA LYS A 344 -67.96 -35.44 -6.68
C LYS A 344 -67.69 -34.44 -7.82
N SER A 345 -66.54 -34.67 -8.43
CA SER A 345 -65.93 -34.07 -9.62
C SER A 345 -66.63 -34.46 -10.92
N GLY A 346 -66.43 -33.66 -11.96
CA GLY A 346 -66.72 -34.00 -13.36
C GLY A 346 -66.50 -32.81 -14.29
N GLU A 347 -65.42 -32.88 -15.08
CA GLU A 347 -65.18 -32.02 -16.24
C GLU A 347 -66.27 -32.20 -17.31
N VAL A 348 -66.54 -31.17 -18.12
CA VAL A 348 -66.28 -31.14 -19.58
C VAL A 348 -67.01 -29.96 -20.24
N GLN A 349 -66.21 -29.33 -21.11
CA GLN A 349 -66.41 -28.38 -22.21
C GLN A 349 -67.80 -28.15 -22.84
N ALA A 350 -67.87 -26.96 -23.44
CA ALA A 350 -68.29 -26.69 -24.83
C ALA A 350 -69.64 -25.96 -25.05
N SER A 351 -69.46 -24.67 -25.38
CA SER A 351 -69.90 -24.02 -26.64
C SER A 351 -71.36 -23.66 -26.89
N GLN A 352 -71.50 -22.43 -27.42
CA GLN A 352 -72.56 -21.93 -28.34
C GLN A 352 -73.95 -21.73 -27.71
N SER A 353 -74.77 -20.72 -28.01
CA SER A 353 -74.77 -19.61 -28.97
C SER A 353 -76.09 -18.84 -28.77
N VAL A 354 -76.15 -17.56 -29.15
CA VAL A 354 -77.35 -16.82 -29.66
C VAL A 354 -78.57 -16.80 -28.70
N GLY A 355 -78.93 -15.70 -28.07
CA GLY A 355 -79.30 -14.42 -28.67
C GLY A 355 -80.83 -14.29 -28.62
N GLU A 356 -81.38 -13.53 -27.68
CA GLU A 356 -82.68 -12.86 -27.82
C GLU A 356 -82.92 -11.85 -26.68
N THR A 357 -83.22 -10.62 -27.07
CA THR A 357 -83.64 -9.52 -26.21
C THR A 357 -85.15 -9.53 -26.05
N VAL A 358 -85.66 -9.55 -24.82
CA VAL A 358 -87.00 -9.04 -24.48
C VAL A 358 -86.92 -8.30 -23.12
N PRO A 359 -87.55 -7.12 -22.96
CA PRO A 359 -87.29 -6.21 -21.85
C PRO A 359 -88.22 -6.42 -20.65
N PHE A 360 -87.70 -6.02 -19.48
CA PHE A 360 -88.42 -5.52 -18.30
C PHE A 360 -89.32 -6.50 -17.51
N VAL A 361 -88.77 -7.04 -16.42
CA VAL A 361 -89.39 -6.96 -15.09
C VAL A 361 -88.28 -6.72 -14.08
N GLU A 362 -88.31 -5.53 -13.47
CA GLU A 362 -87.46 -5.14 -12.35
C GLU A 362 -87.87 -5.96 -11.11
N GLN A 363 -87.36 -7.19 -11.01
CA GLN A 363 -87.31 -7.91 -9.74
C GLN A 363 -86.09 -7.40 -8.98
N ILE A 364 -86.31 -6.49 -8.03
CA ILE A 364 -85.33 -6.22 -6.98
C ILE A 364 -85.04 -7.58 -6.32
N PRO A 365 -83.84 -8.16 -6.45
CA PRO A 365 -83.53 -9.35 -5.69
C PRO A 365 -83.45 -8.86 -4.24
N SER A 366 -84.36 -9.32 -3.38
CA SER A 366 -84.18 -9.28 -1.93
C SER A 366 -83.11 -10.29 -1.51
N THR A 367 -81.97 -10.26 -2.20
CA THR A 367 -80.76 -11.02 -1.97
C THR A 367 -79.63 -10.08 -2.32
N ILE A 368 -78.93 -9.61 -1.30
CA ILE A 368 -77.71 -8.81 -1.45
C ILE A 368 -76.70 -9.71 -2.17
N GLN A 369 -76.49 -9.49 -3.47
CA GLN A 369 -75.44 -10.19 -4.21
C GLN A 369 -74.10 -9.56 -3.83
N LEU A 370 -73.32 -10.28 -3.05
CA LEU A 370 -71.94 -9.91 -2.76
C LEU A 370 -71.11 -10.13 -4.02
N ARG A 371 -70.39 -9.08 -4.43
CA ARG A 371 -69.41 -9.16 -5.53
C ARG A 371 -68.18 -9.90 -5.01
N GLU A 372 -67.55 -10.73 -5.85
CA GLU A 372 -66.28 -11.36 -5.49
C GLU A 372 -65.22 -10.30 -5.15
N PRO A 373 -64.41 -10.49 -4.09
CA PRO A 373 -63.41 -9.52 -3.70
C PRO A 373 -62.36 -9.36 -4.82
N PRO A 374 -61.92 -8.13 -5.12
CA PRO A 374 -60.91 -7.89 -6.15
C PRO A 374 -59.58 -8.58 -5.80
N SER A 375 -58.81 -8.96 -6.82
CA SER A 375 -57.54 -9.70 -6.69
C SER A 375 -56.46 -8.94 -5.91
N MET A 376 -56.58 -7.61 -5.78
CA MET A 376 -55.80 -6.79 -4.85
C MET A 376 -56.74 -5.88 -4.05
N LEU A 377 -56.68 -5.99 -2.73
CA LEU A 377 -57.37 -5.09 -1.81
C LEU A 377 -56.42 -3.97 -1.40
N ARG A 378 -56.85 -2.71 -1.60
CA ARG A 378 -56.16 -1.54 -1.06
C ARG A 378 -57.02 -0.93 0.06
N PRO A 379 -56.42 -0.36 1.12
CA PRO A 379 -57.19 0.27 2.17
C PRO A 379 -58.06 1.40 1.62
N LEU A 380 -59.36 1.38 1.91
CA LEU A 380 -60.30 2.40 1.49
C LEU A 380 -60.51 3.38 2.65
N GLU A 381 -60.08 4.62 2.43
CA GLU A 381 -60.18 5.78 3.35
C GLU A 381 -59.20 5.80 4.54
N THR A 382 -58.65 6.99 4.81
CA THR A 382 -57.73 7.25 5.93
C THR A 382 -58.54 7.84 7.07
N THR A 383 -58.70 7.13 8.20
CA THR A 383 -59.25 7.78 9.40
C THR A 383 -58.20 8.70 10.03
N GLU A 384 -58.63 9.72 10.80
CA GLU A 384 -57.68 10.59 11.54
C GLU A 384 -56.77 9.76 12.47
N HIS A 385 -57.32 8.69 13.05
CA HIS A 385 -56.59 7.73 13.88
C HIS A 385 -55.56 6.90 13.10
N ASP A 386 -55.88 6.51 11.86
CA ASP A 386 -54.92 5.82 10.99
C ASP A 386 -53.77 6.75 10.58
N ALA A 387 -54.06 8.04 10.33
CA ALA A 387 -53.03 9.04 10.05
C ALA A 387 -52.11 9.25 11.27
N GLU A 388 -52.66 9.30 12.49
CA GLU A 388 -51.88 9.36 13.74
C GLU A 388 -50.94 8.15 13.86
N ILE A 389 -51.46 6.94 13.60
CA ILE A 389 -50.68 5.69 13.66
C ILE A 389 -49.55 5.69 12.62
N ILE A 390 -49.83 6.07 11.37
CA ILE A 390 -48.83 6.11 10.30
C ILE A 390 -47.68 7.05 10.67
N ILE A 391 -47.99 8.27 11.14
CA ILE A 391 -46.98 9.25 11.55
C ILE A 391 -46.18 8.71 12.74
N ALA A 392 -46.84 8.13 13.75
CA ALA A 392 -46.16 7.54 14.90
C ALA A 392 -45.21 6.40 14.48
N THR A 393 -45.62 5.53 13.54
CA THR A 393 -44.76 4.48 12.99
C THR A 393 -43.53 5.05 12.28
N LYS A 394 -43.68 6.10 11.47
CA LYS A 394 -42.55 6.78 10.82
C LYS A 394 -41.57 7.38 11.84
N LEU A 395 -42.08 8.01 12.90
CA LEU A 395 -41.26 8.56 13.97
C LEU A 395 -40.46 7.49 14.72
N LEU A 396 -41.08 6.35 15.04
CA LEU A 396 -40.37 5.21 15.66
C LEU A 396 -39.32 4.64 14.72
N LEU A 397 -39.67 4.45 13.45
CA LEU A 397 -38.76 3.95 12.43
C LEU A 397 -37.52 4.82 12.31
N GLY A 398 -37.71 6.13 12.12
CA GLY A 398 -36.59 7.09 12.05
C GLY A 398 -35.75 7.07 13.32
N SER A 399 -36.40 7.11 14.50
CA SER A 399 -35.69 7.11 15.78
C SER A 399 -34.83 5.86 16.00
N TYR A 400 -35.33 4.67 15.69
CA TYR A 400 -34.55 3.44 15.86
C TYR A 400 -33.48 3.30 14.78
N TYR A 401 -33.83 3.59 13.52
CA TYR A 401 -32.90 3.52 12.40
C TYR A 401 -31.69 4.42 12.63
N ASP A 402 -31.86 5.63 13.17
CA ASP A 402 -30.75 6.54 13.47
C ASP A 402 -29.80 6.03 14.55
N ILE A 403 -30.31 5.22 15.50
CA ILE A 403 -29.47 4.56 16.50
C ILE A 403 -28.59 3.52 15.82
N VAL A 404 -29.19 2.64 15.02
CA VAL A 404 -28.47 1.60 14.27
C VAL A 404 -27.48 2.22 13.29
N ARG A 405 -27.90 3.24 12.52
CA ARG A 405 -27.05 3.98 11.59
C ARG A 405 -25.77 4.48 12.27
N LYS A 406 -25.90 5.09 13.46
CA LYS A 406 -24.74 5.57 14.23
C LYS A 406 -23.84 4.45 14.73
N ASN A 407 -24.40 3.30 15.11
CA ASN A 407 -23.60 2.13 15.47
C ASN A 407 -22.82 1.62 14.25
N ILE A 408 -23.47 1.49 13.09
CA ILE A 408 -22.86 1.01 11.85
C ILE A 408 -21.76 1.97 11.35
N GLN A 409 -22.00 3.28 11.41
CA GLN A 409 -21.01 4.31 11.10
C GLN A 409 -19.71 4.18 11.91
N ASP A 410 -19.77 3.62 13.12
CA ASP A 410 -18.60 3.41 13.99
C ASP A 410 -18.00 2.01 13.85
N LEU A 411 -18.84 0.96 13.85
CA LEU A 411 -18.41 -0.43 13.90
C LEU A 411 -17.88 -0.95 12.56
N VAL A 412 -18.40 -0.47 11.42
CA VAL A 412 -17.92 -0.89 10.09
C VAL A 412 -16.47 -0.44 9.85
N PRO A 413 -16.11 0.86 10.01
CA PRO A 413 -14.72 1.28 9.90
C PRO A 413 -13.78 0.53 10.85
N LYS A 414 -14.20 0.28 12.10
CA LYS A 414 -13.41 -0.50 13.07
C LYS A 414 -13.17 -1.94 12.60
N SER A 415 -14.18 -2.58 12.04
CA SER A 415 -14.09 -3.94 11.51
C SER A 415 -13.12 -4.01 10.33
N ILE A 416 -13.23 -3.07 9.38
CA ILE A 416 -12.32 -2.98 8.23
C ILE A 416 -10.88 -2.71 8.71
N MET A 417 -10.70 -1.77 9.65
CA MET A 417 -9.39 -1.47 10.22
C MET A 417 -8.78 -2.68 10.91
N HIS A 418 -9.55 -3.45 11.68
CA HIS A 418 -9.05 -4.61 12.41
C HIS A 418 -8.70 -5.78 11.48
N PHE A 419 -9.65 -6.21 10.66
CA PHE A 419 -9.53 -7.45 9.88
C PHE A 419 -8.76 -7.30 8.58
N LEU A 420 -8.68 -6.08 8.02
CA LEU A 420 -8.00 -5.84 6.75
C LEU A 420 -6.75 -4.97 6.93
N VAL A 421 -6.90 -3.71 7.35
CA VAL A 421 -5.77 -2.74 7.35
C VAL A 421 -4.67 -3.14 8.35
N ASN A 422 -5.02 -3.27 9.62
CA ASN A 422 -4.07 -3.59 10.69
C ASN A 422 -3.60 -5.04 10.62
N TYR A 423 -4.48 -5.96 10.22
CA TYR A 423 -4.10 -7.35 9.92
C TYR A 423 -3.01 -7.42 8.86
N THR A 424 -3.20 -6.71 7.74
CA THR A 424 -2.20 -6.66 6.67
C THR A 424 -0.89 -6.09 7.20
N LYS A 425 -0.94 -4.94 7.88
CA LYS A 425 0.27 -4.30 8.44
C LYS A 425 1.06 -5.21 9.38
N ARG A 426 0.38 -5.96 10.25
CA ARG A 426 1.03 -6.81 11.27
C ARG A 426 1.62 -8.09 10.67
N ASP A 427 0.90 -8.72 9.75
CA ASP A 427 1.22 -10.10 9.32
C ASP A 427 1.92 -10.16 7.95
N LEU A 428 2.01 -9.03 7.22
CA LEU A 428 2.60 -8.98 5.87
C LEU A 428 4.03 -9.54 5.82
N HIS A 429 4.88 -9.15 6.76
CA HIS A 429 6.27 -9.61 6.80
C HIS A 429 6.34 -11.13 6.95
N PHE A 430 5.59 -11.68 7.92
CA PHE A 430 5.50 -13.13 8.13
C PHE A 430 5.01 -13.86 6.86
N VAL A 431 3.97 -13.35 6.20
CA VAL A 431 3.44 -13.94 4.96
C VAL A 431 4.49 -13.94 3.85
N PHE A 432 5.22 -12.84 3.69
CA PHE A 432 6.32 -12.76 2.73
C PHE A 432 7.43 -13.75 3.03
N ILE A 433 7.88 -13.86 4.28
CA ILE A 433 8.88 -14.86 4.67
C ILE A 433 8.37 -16.27 4.37
N GLN A 434 7.15 -16.61 4.78
CA GLN A 434 6.59 -17.94 4.57
C GLN A 434 6.46 -18.33 3.10
N LYS A 435 6.17 -17.37 2.21
CA LYS A 435 5.90 -17.63 0.78
C LYS A 435 7.11 -17.46 -0.12
N LEU A 436 7.99 -16.51 0.17
CA LEU A 436 9.06 -16.07 -0.72
C LEU A 436 10.45 -16.46 -0.20
N TYR A 437 10.66 -16.54 1.11
CA TYR A 437 11.95 -16.91 1.69
C TYR A 437 12.15 -18.43 1.68
N LYS A 438 12.39 -18.98 0.48
CA LYS A 438 12.69 -20.40 0.29
C LYS A 438 13.91 -20.54 -0.60
N GLU A 439 14.93 -21.26 -0.12
CA GLU A 439 16.23 -21.36 -0.81
C GLU A 439 16.12 -21.89 -2.25
N ASN A 440 15.17 -22.79 -2.50
CA ASN A 440 14.89 -23.34 -3.81
C ASN A 440 14.28 -22.33 -4.80
N LEU A 441 13.78 -21.20 -4.33
CA LEU A 441 13.22 -20.13 -5.17
C LEU A 441 14.20 -18.98 -5.41
N PHE A 442 15.34 -18.94 -4.70
CA PHE A 442 16.23 -17.77 -4.74
C PHE A 442 16.76 -17.45 -6.14
N ASP A 443 17.12 -18.46 -6.92
CA ASP A 443 17.67 -18.26 -8.27
C ASP A 443 16.63 -17.71 -9.24
N GLU A 444 15.37 -18.12 -9.11
CA GLU A 444 14.26 -17.64 -9.94
C GLU A 444 13.83 -16.23 -9.52
N LEU A 445 13.67 -16.00 -8.21
CA LEU A 445 13.18 -14.73 -7.69
C LEU A 445 14.17 -13.59 -7.92
N LEU A 446 15.46 -13.85 -7.67
CA LEU A 446 16.52 -12.85 -7.79
C LEU A 446 17.19 -12.88 -9.16
N GLN A 447 16.50 -13.41 -10.17
CA GLN A 447 16.95 -13.32 -11.54
C GLN A 447 16.91 -11.86 -12.02
N GLU A 448 18.05 -11.42 -12.53
CA GLU A 448 18.25 -10.09 -13.09
C GLU A 448 18.03 -10.08 -14.60
N HIS A 449 17.92 -8.88 -15.18
CA HIS A 449 17.95 -8.73 -16.63
C HIS A 449 19.32 -9.12 -17.20
N ASP A 450 19.32 -9.92 -18.27
CA ASP A 450 20.54 -10.41 -18.94
C ASP A 450 21.48 -9.27 -19.33
N GLU A 451 20.95 -8.13 -19.79
CA GLU A 451 21.74 -6.94 -20.12
C GLU A 451 22.51 -6.39 -18.93
N VAL A 452 21.90 -6.39 -17.74
CA VAL A 452 22.52 -5.89 -16.50
C VAL A 452 23.62 -6.85 -16.06
N VAL A 453 23.40 -8.16 -16.18
CA VAL A 453 24.39 -9.19 -15.86
C VAL A 453 25.61 -9.08 -16.78
N VAL A 454 25.38 -8.95 -18.09
CA VAL A 454 26.45 -8.81 -19.08
C VAL A 454 27.24 -7.52 -18.86
N LYS A 455 26.57 -6.38 -18.68
CA LYS A 455 27.23 -5.10 -18.40
C LYS A 455 28.02 -5.14 -17.09
N ARG A 456 27.46 -5.68 -16.02
CA ARG A 456 28.18 -5.83 -14.73
C ARG A 456 29.44 -6.68 -14.90
N LYS A 457 29.36 -7.78 -15.67
CA LYS A 457 30.52 -8.63 -15.95
C LYS A 457 31.61 -7.87 -16.70
N GLN A 458 31.25 -7.16 -17.78
CA GLN A 458 32.21 -6.36 -18.57
C GLN A 458 32.89 -5.26 -17.73
N ILE A 459 32.12 -4.54 -16.92
CA ILE A 459 32.65 -3.46 -16.07
C ILE A 459 33.54 -4.04 -14.96
N ARG A 460 33.21 -5.20 -14.41
CA ARG A 460 34.05 -5.89 -13.42
C ARG A 460 35.36 -6.40 -14.02
N GLU A 461 35.33 -6.91 -15.25
CA GLU A 461 36.55 -7.27 -15.99
C GLU A 461 37.42 -6.03 -16.22
N MET A 462 36.84 -4.91 -16.65
CA MET A 462 37.56 -3.64 -16.80
C MET A 462 38.16 -3.15 -15.49
N TYR A 463 37.42 -3.23 -14.39
CA TYR A 463 37.91 -2.89 -13.04
C TYR A 463 39.15 -3.72 -12.68
N ASN A 464 39.11 -5.03 -12.92
CA ASN A 464 40.25 -5.92 -12.62
C ASN A 464 41.48 -5.57 -13.46
N VAL A 465 41.30 -5.25 -14.75
CA VAL A 465 42.39 -4.84 -15.65
C VAL A 465 43.00 -3.52 -15.19
N LEU A 466 42.18 -2.53 -14.85
CA LEU A 466 42.67 -1.25 -14.33
C LEU A 466 43.42 -1.41 -13.00
N LEU A 467 42.96 -2.33 -12.14
CA LEU A 467 43.56 -2.58 -10.84
C LEU A 467 44.94 -3.24 -11.01
N GLN A 468 45.04 -4.21 -11.91
CA GLN A 468 46.33 -4.79 -12.31
C GLN A 468 47.27 -3.73 -12.89
N ALA A 469 46.77 -2.84 -13.77
CA ALA A 469 47.59 -1.79 -14.37
C ALA A 469 48.15 -0.81 -13.32
N ILE A 470 47.34 -0.41 -12.33
CA ILE A 470 47.80 0.45 -11.22
C ILE A 470 48.84 -0.28 -10.37
N GLN A 471 48.62 -1.56 -10.06
CA GLN A 471 49.58 -2.35 -9.28
C GLN A 471 50.91 -2.52 -10.00
N THR A 472 50.89 -2.82 -11.31
CA THR A 472 52.11 -2.88 -12.13
C THR A 472 52.84 -1.53 -12.15
N LEU A 473 52.11 -0.42 -12.19
CA LEU A 473 52.70 0.92 -12.17
C LEU A 473 53.41 1.21 -10.83
N GLU A 474 52.82 0.78 -9.70
CA GLU A 474 53.43 0.92 -8.37
C GLU A 474 54.71 0.06 -8.23
N GLU A 475 54.72 -1.15 -8.80
CA GLU A 475 55.93 -1.99 -8.84
C GLU A 475 57.08 -1.33 -9.63
N VAL A 476 56.76 -0.66 -10.74
CA VAL A 476 57.76 0.09 -11.54
C VAL A 476 58.32 1.27 -10.73
N GLU A 477 57.47 2.03 -10.03
CA GLU A 477 57.91 3.13 -9.15
C GLU A 477 58.84 2.62 -8.02
N LEU A 478 58.54 1.47 -7.43
CA LEU A 478 59.35 0.86 -6.36
C LEU A 478 60.70 0.35 -6.88
N SER A 479 60.71 -0.32 -8.03
CA SER A 479 61.94 -0.87 -8.63
C SER A 479 62.94 0.22 -9.03
N HIS A 480 62.46 1.38 -9.50
CA HIS A 480 63.32 2.51 -9.82
C HIS A 480 63.92 3.16 -8.57
N ASN A 481 63.12 3.34 -7.51
CA ASN A 481 63.61 3.89 -6.23
C ASN A 481 64.65 3.00 -5.54
N SER A 482 64.60 1.67 -5.76
CA SER A 482 65.65 0.77 -5.28
C SER A 482 66.96 0.89 -6.06
N ASN A 483 66.92 1.17 -7.37
CA ASN A 483 68.13 1.33 -8.18
C ASN A 483 68.88 2.63 -7.86
N LEU A 484 68.19 3.70 -7.49
CA LEU A 484 68.82 4.94 -7.03
C LEU A 484 69.54 4.80 -5.68
N ARG A 485 69.17 3.81 -4.86
CA ARG A 485 69.84 3.52 -3.57
C ARG A 485 71.08 2.64 -3.69
N SER A 486 71.27 1.95 -4.82
CA SER A 486 72.43 1.08 -5.04
C SER A 486 73.62 1.80 -5.70
N GLY A 487 73.47 3.08 -6.08
CA GLY A 487 74.50 3.85 -6.81
C GLY A 487 75.38 4.76 -5.96
N THR A 488 75.16 4.85 -4.65
CA THR A 488 75.92 5.74 -3.76
C THR A 488 76.37 5.02 -2.50
N ASP A 489 77.30 4.07 -2.61
CA ASP A 489 78.10 3.61 -1.46
C ASP A 489 79.38 2.91 -1.96
N ALA A 490 80.31 3.72 -2.47
CA ALA A 490 81.67 3.28 -2.74
C ALA A 490 82.68 4.44 -2.56
N ALA A 491 82.67 5.10 -1.40
CA ALA A 491 83.83 5.86 -0.91
C ALA A 491 83.64 6.32 0.56
N SER A 492 84.06 5.48 1.52
CA SER A 492 84.87 5.85 2.69
C SER A 492 84.77 4.75 3.75
N GLY A 493 85.90 4.14 4.09
CA GLY A 493 85.97 3.01 5.00
C GLY A 493 86.08 3.38 6.49
N LEU A 494 85.84 2.33 7.28
CA LEU A 494 86.26 2.02 8.66
C LEU A 494 85.24 2.27 9.82
N PRO A 495 85.27 1.39 10.86
CA PRO A 495 84.09 0.72 11.37
C PRO A 495 83.82 0.99 12.87
N ARG A 496 82.56 0.95 13.33
CA ARG A 496 82.22 0.57 14.72
C ARG A 496 80.79 0.03 14.81
N THR A 497 80.66 -1.16 15.41
CA THR A 497 79.46 -1.72 16.04
C THR A 497 79.66 -1.69 17.57
N PRO A 498 78.68 -2.06 18.41
CA PRO A 498 77.25 -1.71 18.39
C PRO A 498 76.77 -1.25 19.80
N GLU A 499 75.61 -0.60 19.92
CA GLU A 499 74.80 -0.74 21.14
C GLU A 499 73.32 -0.42 20.93
N PHE A 500 72.49 -1.27 21.52
CA PHE A 500 71.03 -1.21 21.65
C PHE A 500 70.60 -0.04 22.54
N SER A 501 69.49 0.64 22.21
CA SER A 501 68.29 0.70 23.08
C SER A 501 67.22 1.66 22.52
N SER A 502 65.99 1.20 22.67
CA SER A 502 64.70 1.85 22.45
C SER A 502 64.45 3.09 23.33
N HIS A 503 63.71 4.09 22.83
CA HIS A 503 62.42 4.57 23.38
C HIS A 503 61.94 5.91 22.78
N VAL A 504 60.73 5.88 22.20
CA VAL A 504 59.53 6.67 22.61
C VAL A 504 59.57 8.22 22.60
N ARG A 505 58.73 8.78 21.72
CA ARG A 505 57.69 9.84 21.90
C ARG A 505 57.87 11.23 21.28
N SER A 506 56.83 11.53 20.51
CA SER A 506 56.10 12.76 20.22
C SER A 506 56.49 14.07 20.91
N THR A 507 56.48 15.11 20.07
CA THR A 507 56.44 16.53 20.38
C THR A 507 55.07 16.97 20.92
N ASN A 508 55.11 17.75 21.99
CA ASN A 508 54.00 18.50 22.57
C ASN A 508 53.76 19.81 21.79
N TYR A 509 52.49 20.18 21.61
CA TYR A 509 52.05 21.58 21.53
C TYR A 509 51.06 21.82 22.67
N GLY A 510 51.23 22.95 23.37
CA GLY A 510 50.59 23.26 24.64
C GLY A 510 49.27 24.03 24.56
N GLU A 511 48.61 24.00 25.72
CA GLU A 511 47.79 25.05 26.36
C GLU A 511 46.54 25.58 25.64
N ASN A 512 45.35 25.28 26.20
CA ASN A 512 44.75 26.16 27.22
C ASN A 512 43.34 25.71 27.72
N ARG A 513 43.17 25.88 29.04
CA ARG A 513 41.98 26.32 29.81
C ARG A 513 40.72 25.46 30.00
N ALA A 514 40.47 25.26 31.31
CA ALA A 514 39.25 25.54 32.10
C ALA A 514 38.17 24.45 32.26
N SER A 515 38.19 23.87 33.48
CA SER A 515 37.09 23.74 34.46
C SER A 515 35.65 23.55 33.95
N ASP A 516 35.03 22.40 34.21
CA ASP A 516 34.20 22.20 35.42
C ASP A 516 33.49 20.83 35.45
N ALA A 517 33.56 20.25 36.65
CA ALA A 517 32.57 19.46 37.40
C ALA A 517 31.78 18.28 36.78
N SER A 518 31.92 17.16 37.52
CA SER A 518 30.91 16.13 37.87
C SER A 518 30.67 15.01 36.83
N SER A 519 30.60 13.72 37.17
CA SER A 519 30.91 12.90 38.34
C SER A 519 30.52 11.46 37.97
N PHE A 520 31.40 10.48 38.24
CA PHE A 520 31.14 9.08 38.68
C PHE A 520 30.12 8.20 37.91
N THR A 521 30.31 6.92 37.57
CA THR A 521 31.27 5.89 37.99
C THR A 521 31.27 4.74 36.97
N ASN A 522 32.42 4.08 36.96
CA ASN A 522 32.84 2.91 36.22
C ASN A 522 32.02 1.62 36.45
N SER A 523 31.96 0.80 35.39
CA SER A 523 32.16 -0.67 35.31
C SER A 523 31.73 -1.57 36.48
N ARG A 524 31.10 -2.72 36.20
CA ARG A 524 31.75 -4.00 35.84
C ARG A 524 30.80 -5.21 36.02
N ALA A 525 31.01 -6.21 35.17
CA ALA A 525 30.85 -7.66 35.41
C ALA A 525 29.45 -8.34 35.34
N ARG A 526 29.28 -9.12 34.24
CA ARG A 526 28.94 -10.57 34.22
C ARG A 526 29.08 -11.23 35.62
N ARG A 527 28.20 -12.11 36.11
CA ARG A 527 27.66 -13.37 35.52
C ARG A 527 26.77 -14.05 36.60
N LEU A 528 25.99 -15.07 36.19
CA LEU A 528 25.29 -16.13 36.98
C LEU A 528 23.81 -15.85 37.31
N PHE A 529 22.91 -16.71 36.83
CA PHE A 529 22.10 -17.62 37.67
C PHE A 529 21.49 -18.75 36.82
N HIS A 530 21.70 -19.99 37.27
CA HIS A 530 20.80 -21.13 37.08
C HIS A 530 19.72 -21.07 38.18
N SER A 531 18.46 -21.42 37.90
CA SER A 531 17.77 -22.63 38.39
C SER A 531 16.24 -22.53 38.22
N GLU A 532 15.63 -23.64 37.78
CA GLU A 532 14.27 -24.18 38.05
C GLU A 532 13.02 -23.28 37.82
N GLY A 533 11.89 -23.72 37.28
CA GLY A 533 11.35 -25.04 36.93
C GLY A 533 9.82 -24.98 37.12
N ALA A 534 9.03 -25.36 36.11
CA ALA A 534 7.62 -25.80 36.26
C ALA A 534 7.05 -26.23 34.90
N ALA A 535 6.94 -27.55 34.69
CA ALA A 535 6.14 -28.15 33.63
C ALA A 535 5.06 -29.02 34.28
N LEU A 536 3.80 -28.81 33.89
CA LEU A 536 2.65 -29.62 34.29
C LEU A 536 2.31 -30.66 33.20
N PRO A 537 1.66 -31.78 33.56
CA PRO A 537 1.72 -33.03 32.80
C PRO A 537 0.60 -33.20 31.78
N VAL A 538 0.95 -33.96 30.74
CA VAL A 538 0.04 -34.57 29.76
C VAL A 538 -0.73 -35.69 30.44
N ASN A 539 -2.06 -35.66 30.33
CA ASN A 539 -2.93 -36.74 30.78
C ASN A 539 -3.50 -37.46 29.56
N SER A 540 -3.20 -38.75 29.48
CA SER A 540 -3.79 -39.72 28.55
C SER A 540 -4.52 -40.76 29.40
N ASN A 541 -5.80 -40.99 29.11
CA ASN A 541 -6.47 -42.29 29.25
C ASN A 541 -7.81 -42.25 28.53
N GLY A 542 -8.09 -43.33 27.79
CA GLY A 542 -9.34 -43.54 27.07
C GLY A 542 -10.45 -44.16 27.91
N LEU A 543 -11.65 -44.07 27.34
CA LEU A 543 -12.73 -45.06 27.32
C LEU A 543 -13.53 -44.81 26.04
#